data_AF-A0A183V5W0-F1
#
_entry.id   AF-A0A183V5W0-F1
#
_cell.length_a   1.000
_cell.length_b   1.000
_cell.length_c   1.000
_cell.angle_alpha   90.00
_cell.angle_beta   90.00
_cell.angle_gamma   90.00
#
_symmetry.space_group_name_H-M   'P 1'
#
loop_
_entity.id
_entity.type
_entity.pdbx_description
1 polymer ?
#
loop_
_entity_poly.entity_id
_entity_poly.type
_entity_poly.pdbx_seq_one_letter_code
_entity_poly.pdbx_strand_id
1 'polypeptide(L)'
;MDAFRLALLNRRFNEIYCGVKTERETGSRGMNTLQKLNAVLTSAVSDPVRILACRAIANAAVHRWGREMLMNGLDDSLAVTNAVSDPVRILACRAIANAAVHRWGREMLMNGLNDSLAVVISQLSSRKEALQLAAASAVANWSLLLLRHSESSTADESSLRRDMAKTLVKYLKMTESFGDYSEATKIRILQAIATVMWGDIAVIKVAKEADVVGTVNRVKDALVAECGKAIARDIVGMAYAV
;
A
#
# COMPACT_ATOMS: atom_id res chain seq x y z
N MET A 1 8.71 10.78 -20.99
CA MET A 1 8.31 10.12 -19.73
C MET A 1 8.98 8.78 -19.49
N ASP A 2 8.96 7.82 -20.43
CA ASP A 2 9.56 6.50 -20.16
C ASP A 2 11.09 6.54 -19.97
N ALA A 3 11.80 7.34 -20.78
CA ALA A 3 13.22 7.61 -20.57
C ALA A 3 13.50 8.24 -19.19
N PHE A 4 12.64 9.15 -18.73
CA PHE A 4 12.77 9.79 -17.43
C PHE A 4 12.58 8.79 -16.28
N ARG A 5 11.56 7.94 -16.37
CA ARG A 5 11.35 6.83 -15.43
C ARG A 5 12.59 5.94 -15.30
N LEU A 6 13.18 5.54 -16.43
CA LEU A 6 14.40 4.71 -16.44
C LEU A 6 15.60 5.47 -15.88
N ALA A 7 15.74 6.76 -16.20
CA ALA A 7 16.82 7.61 -15.69
C ALA A 7 16.81 7.70 -14.15
N LEU A 8 15.64 7.72 -13.51
CA LEU A 8 15.55 7.77 -12.04
C LEU A 8 16.12 6.52 -11.33
N LEU A 9 16.32 5.41 -12.05
CA LEU A 9 17.06 4.25 -11.53
C LEU A 9 18.56 4.48 -11.43
N ASN A 10 19.11 5.47 -12.14
CA ASN A 10 20.51 5.83 -12.04
C ASN A 10 20.73 6.80 -10.86
N ARG A 11 21.75 6.51 -10.05
CA ARG A 11 22.04 7.27 -8.81
C ARG A 11 22.23 8.76 -9.05
N ARG A 12 22.96 9.15 -10.10
CA ARG A 12 23.31 10.55 -10.39
C ARG A 12 22.09 11.33 -10.89
N PHE A 13 21.27 10.72 -11.74
CA PHE A 13 20.02 11.33 -12.18
C PHE A 13 19.01 11.46 -11.03
N ASN A 14 18.94 10.45 -10.16
CA ASN A 14 18.08 10.53 -8.98
C ASN A 14 18.49 11.67 -8.04
N GLU A 15 19.79 11.84 -7.78
CA GLU A 15 20.32 12.98 -7.02
C GLU A 15 19.89 14.33 -7.62
N ILE A 16 20.04 14.48 -8.94
CA ILE A 16 19.72 15.73 -9.64
C ILE A 16 18.22 16.02 -9.61
N TYR A 17 17.38 15.03 -9.94
CA TYR A 17 15.95 15.25 -10.13
C TYR A 17 15.14 15.16 -8.85
N CYS A 18 15.66 14.49 -7.83
CA CYS A 18 14.97 14.30 -6.57
C CYS A 18 15.66 15.00 -5.39
N GLY A 19 16.81 15.65 -5.59
CA GLY A 19 17.48 16.37 -4.52
C GLY A 19 16.60 17.46 -3.92
N VAL A 20 16.44 17.43 -2.59
CA VAL A 20 15.60 18.38 -1.85
C VAL A 20 16.40 19.52 -1.21
N LYS A 21 17.73 19.44 -1.30
CA LYS A 21 18.64 20.46 -0.79
C LYS A 21 18.36 21.82 -1.45
N THR A 22 18.17 22.83 -0.61
CA THR A 22 18.10 24.25 -0.97
C THR A 22 19.52 24.81 -1.20
N GLU A 23 20.16 24.36 -2.27
CA GLU A 23 21.38 25.05 -2.74
C GLU A 23 20.97 26.10 -3.79
N ARG A 24 20.83 27.33 -3.29
CA ARG A 24 20.55 28.61 -4.01
C ARG A 24 19.11 28.83 -4.45
N GLU A 25 18.81 30.11 -4.67
CA GLU A 25 17.53 30.86 -4.83
C GLU A 25 16.42 30.25 -5.71
N THR A 26 16.68 29.14 -6.41
CA THR A 26 15.68 28.34 -7.12
C THR A 26 15.27 27.18 -6.23
N GLY A 27 14.03 27.17 -5.74
CA GLY A 27 13.52 26.19 -4.77
C GLY A 27 13.78 24.71 -5.12
N SER A 28 13.51 23.82 -4.15
CA SER A 28 13.83 22.39 -4.22
C SER A 28 13.46 21.73 -5.56
N ARG A 29 14.47 21.29 -6.31
CA ARG A 29 14.29 20.61 -7.60
C ARG A 29 13.53 19.29 -7.45
N GLY A 30 13.74 18.58 -6.35
CA GLY A 30 12.94 17.42 -5.97
C GLY A 30 11.46 17.77 -5.85
N MET A 31 11.12 18.82 -5.11
CA MET A 31 9.71 19.22 -4.95
C MET A 31 9.07 19.63 -6.29
N ASN A 32 9.81 20.32 -7.16
CA ASN A 32 9.33 20.66 -8.50
C ASN A 32 9.09 19.40 -9.37
N THR A 33 10.01 18.42 -9.31
CA THR A 33 9.85 17.13 -10.00
C THR A 33 8.61 16.39 -9.50
N LEU A 34 8.42 16.32 -8.18
CA LEU A 34 7.27 15.66 -7.58
C LEU A 34 5.95 16.35 -7.96
N GLN A 35 5.89 17.68 -7.86
CA GLN A 35 4.73 18.46 -8.30
C GLN A 35 4.38 18.22 -9.77
N LYS A 36 5.39 18.16 -10.66
CA LYS A 36 5.17 17.85 -12.08
C LYS A 36 4.68 16.43 -12.30
N LEU A 37 5.21 15.46 -11.57
CA LEU A 37 4.73 14.07 -11.64
C LEU A 37 3.28 13.98 -11.14
N ASN A 38 2.93 14.68 -10.06
CA ASN A 38 1.56 14.76 -9.55
C ASN A 38 0.62 15.47 -10.52
N ALA A 39 1.06 16.56 -11.17
CA ALA A 39 0.30 17.24 -12.21
C ALA A 39 0.05 16.34 -13.43
N VAL A 40 1.02 15.49 -13.82
CA VAL A 40 0.80 14.49 -14.87
C VAL A 40 -0.28 13.48 -14.46
N LEU A 41 -0.34 13.14 -13.17
CA LEU A 41 -1.30 12.16 -12.64
C LEU A 41 -2.72 12.72 -12.53
N THR A 42 -2.88 14.04 -12.32
CA THR A 42 -4.18 14.72 -12.19
C THR A 42 -4.65 15.40 -13.47
N SER A 43 -3.77 15.68 -14.43
CA SER A 43 -4.12 16.31 -15.72
C SER A 43 -4.83 15.36 -16.69
N ALA A 44 -5.53 15.91 -17.68
CA ALA A 44 -6.26 15.18 -18.73
C ALA A 44 -5.36 14.46 -19.77
N VAL A 45 -4.14 14.08 -19.41
CA VAL A 45 -3.26 13.29 -20.28
C VAL A 45 -3.69 11.83 -20.35
N SER A 46 -3.33 11.16 -21.45
CA SER A 46 -3.68 9.75 -21.66
C SER A 46 -3.11 8.84 -20.56
N ASP A 47 -3.85 7.76 -20.26
CA ASP A 47 -3.46 6.78 -19.24
C ASP A 47 -2.01 6.27 -19.41
N PRO A 48 -1.50 5.91 -20.61
CA PRO A 48 -0.10 5.51 -20.77
C PRO A 48 0.93 6.51 -20.20
N VAL A 49 0.66 7.82 -20.28
CA VAL A 49 1.56 8.85 -19.75
C VAL A 49 1.49 8.90 -18.23
N ARG A 50 0.28 8.80 -17.65
CA ARG A 50 0.08 8.72 -16.20
C ARG A 50 0.71 7.46 -15.61
N ILE A 51 0.61 6.34 -16.32
CA ILE A 51 1.27 5.06 -16.00
C ILE A 51 2.79 5.25 -15.86
N LEU A 52 3.40 5.97 -16.79
CA LEU A 52 4.84 6.24 -16.76
C LEU A 52 5.22 7.17 -15.61
N ALA A 53 4.35 8.11 -15.22
CA ALA A 53 4.55 8.96 -14.05
C ALA A 53 4.52 8.17 -12.73
N CYS A 54 3.54 7.27 -12.54
CA CYS A 54 3.49 6.38 -11.37
C CYS A 54 4.78 5.56 -11.23
N ARG A 55 5.25 4.99 -12.34
CA ARG A 55 6.48 4.20 -12.32
C ARG A 55 7.73 5.07 -12.12
N ALA A 56 7.73 6.31 -12.58
CA ALA A 56 8.82 7.25 -12.32
C ALA A 56 8.92 7.58 -10.82
N ILE A 57 7.78 7.84 -10.16
CA ILE A 57 7.70 8.00 -8.69
C ILE A 57 8.26 6.76 -7.97
N ALA A 58 7.83 5.57 -8.38
CA ALA A 58 8.34 4.31 -7.80
C ALA A 58 9.87 4.17 -7.97
N ASN A 59 10.37 4.49 -9.17
CA ASN A 59 11.81 4.44 -9.46
C ASN A 59 12.60 5.53 -8.72
N ALA A 60 11.98 6.67 -8.40
CA ALA A 60 12.61 7.72 -7.59
C ALA A 60 13.02 7.17 -6.21
N ALA A 61 12.17 6.35 -5.58
CA ALA A 61 12.44 5.78 -4.25
C ALA A 61 13.69 4.87 -4.18
N VAL A 62 14.28 4.48 -5.33
CA VAL A 62 15.47 3.63 -5.37
C VAL A 62 16.69 4.29 -4.70
N HIS A 63 16.90 5.61 -4.85
CA HIS A 63 18.04 6.33 -4.24
C HIS A 63 17.62 7.36 -3.19
N ARG A 64 18.58 7.82 -2.37
CA ARG A 64 18.32 8.61 -1.15
C ARG A 64 17.53 9.90 -1.39
N TRP A 65 17.84 10.59 -2.47
CA TRP A 65 17.21 11.87 -2.79
C TRP A 65 15.75 11.70 -3.21
N GLY A 66 15.43 10.68 -4.03
CA GLY A 66 14.04 10.34 -4.35
C GLY A 66 13.19 10.01 -3.13
N ARG A 67 13.80 9.45 -2.09
CA ARG A 67 13.09 9.19 -0.83
C ARG A 67 12.87 10.44 -0.01
N GLU A 68 13.91 11.24 0.14
CA GLU A 68 13.82 12.53 0.80
C GLU A 68 12.76 13.41 0.12
N MET A 69 12.69 13.40 -1.21
CA MET A 69 11.67 14.09 -1.99
C MET A 69 10.26 13.59 -1.66
N LEU A 70 10.06 12.27 -1.66
CA LEU A 70 8.74 11.68 -1.41
C LEU A 70 8.30 11.87 0.04
N MET A 71 9.22 11.78 1.00
CA MET A 71 8.97 12.07 2.41
C MET A 71 8.55 13.53 2.64
N ASN A 72 9.14 14.47 1.92
CA ASN A 72 8.80 15.89 2.01
C ASN A 72 7.55 16.29 1.20
N GLY A 73 6.98 15.38 0.40
CA GLY A 73 5.81 15.65 -0.44
C GLY A 73 4.78 14.52 -0.43
N LEU A 74 4.70 13.82 0.70
CA LEU A 74 3.84 12.65 0.87
C LEU A 74 2.35 13.04 0.80
N ASP A 75 2.01 14.22 1.35
CA ASP A 75 0.67 14.82 1.27
C ASP A 75 0.20 15.04 -0.19
N ASP A 76 1.09 15.51 -1.07
CA ASP A 76 0.77 15.75 -2.49
C ASP A 76 0.66 14.44 -3.31
N SER A 77 1.38 13.39 -2.91
CA SER A 77 1.42 12.09 -3.63
C SER A 77 0.18 11.24 -3.39
N LEU A 78 -0.52 11.46 -2.27
CA LEU A 78 -1.74 10.75 -1.89
C LEU A 78 -2.99 11.25 -2.63
N ALA A 79 -2.92 12.41 -3.28
CA ALA A 79 -3.97 12.87 -4.20
C ALA A 79 -4.12 11.97 -5.45
N VAL A 80 -3.10 11.16 -5.77
CA VAL A 80 -3.03 10.32 -6.99
C VAL A 80 -3.89 9.06 -6.89
N THR A 81 -4.12 8.52 -5.70
CA THR A 81 -5.01 7.36 -5.50
C THR A 81 -6.49 7.71 -5.63
N ASN A 82 -6.81 9.01 -5.63
CA ASN A 82 -8.08 9.57 -6.07
C ASN A 82 -8.09 9.97 -7.56
N ALA A 83 -7.07 9.59 -8.34
CA ALA A 83 -7.02 9.90 -9.77
C ALA A 83 -8.20 9.28 -10.53
N VAL A 84 -8.68 10.03 -11.53
CA VAL A 84 -9.95 9.83 -12.24
C VAL A 84 -10.04 8.50 -13.01
N SER A 85 -8.91 7.83 -13.30
CA SER A 85 -8.87 6.64 -14.17
C SER A 85 -8.34 5.39 -13.45
N ASP A 86 -9.06 4.28 -13.55
CA ASP A 86 -8.70 2.97 -12.97
C ASP A 86 -7.26 2.49 -13.30
N PRO A 87 -6.71 2.67 -14.53
CA PRO A 87 -5.34 2.24 -14.84
C PRO A 87 -4.26 2.92 -13.97
N VAL A 88 -4.48 4.17 -13.60
CA VAL A 88 -3.56 4.93 -12.73
C VAL A 88 -3.63 4.41 -11.30
N ARG A 89 -4.84 4.23 -10.79
CA ARG A 89 -5.09 3.66 -9.45
C ARG A 89 -4.45 2.27 -9.33
N ILE A 90 -4.56 1.43 -10.37
CA ILE A 90 -3.95 0.09 -10.42
C ILE A 90 -2.44 0.18 -10.26
N LEU A 91 -1.80 1.07 -11.01
CA LEU A 91 -0.35 1.19 -10.97
C LEU A 91 0.16 1.87 -9.71
N ALA A 92 -0.57 2.83 -9.15
CA ALA A 92 -0.25 3.39 -7.85
C ALA A 92 -0.21 2.28 -6.79
N CYS A 93 -1.24 1.43 -6.74
CA CYS A 93 -1.27 0.28 -5.82
C CYS A 93 -0.11 -0.71 -6.09
N ARG A 94 0.20 -1.00 -7.36
CA ARG A 94 1.34 -1.87 -7.72
C ARG A 94 2.70 -1.25 -7.35
N ALA A 95 2.85 0.06 -7.53
CA ALA A 95 4.07 0.78 -7.16
C ALA A 95 4.31 0.71 -5.65
N ILE A 96 3.25 0.94 -4.86
CA ILE A 96 3.26 0.79 -3.39
C ILE A 96 3.64 -0.65 -3.01
N ALA A 97 2.99 -1.65 -3.60
CA ALA A 97 3.31 -3.06 -3.35
C ALA A 97 4.79 -3.37 -3.66
N ASN A 98 5.29 -2.91 -4.81
CA ASN A 98 6.67 -3.17 -5.23
C ASN A 98 7.72 -2.42 -4.38
N ALA A 99 7.38 -1.26 -3.83
CA ALA A 99 8.30 -0.51 -2.97
C ALA A 99 8.73 -1.32 -1.72
N ALA A 100 7.88 -2.21 -1.23
CA ALA A 100 8.18 -3.07 -0.08
C ALA A 100 9.37 -4.03 -0.28
N VAL A 101 9.75 -4.33 -1.54
CA VAL A 101 10.86 -5.24 -1.86
C VAL A 101 12.21 -4.70 -1.38
N HIS A 102 12.42 -3.38 -1.46
CA HIS A 102 13.71 -2.77 -1.14
C HIS A 102 13.68 -2.03 0.19
N ARG A 103 14.79 -2.10 0.96
CA ARG A 103 14.89 -1.55 2.34
C ARG A 103 14.36 -0.13 2.49
N TRP A 104 14.59 0.69 1.49
CA TRP A 104 14.22 2.08 1.56
C TRP A 104 12.78 2.39 1.14
N GLY A 105 12.20 1.57 0.26
CA GLY A 105 10.76 1.65 0.02
C GLY A 105 10.00 1.21 1.26
N ARG A 106 10.53 0.25 2.03
CA ARG A 106 9.98 -0.10 3.35
C ARG A 106 9.94 1.09 4.30
N GLU A 107 11.05 1.81 4.43
CA GLU A 107 11.14 2.99 5.32
C GLU A 107 10.13 4.09 4.93
N MET A 108 10.05 4.42 3.64
CA MET A 108 9.04 5.36 3.12
C MET A 108 7.60 4.89 3.42
N LEU A 109 7.32 3.62 3.17
CA LEU A 109 6.00 3.02 3.39
C LEU A 109 5.60 2.97 4.87
N MET A 110 6.56 2.86 5.79
CA MET A 110 6.33 2.85 7.23
C MET A 110 6.03 4.27 7.74
N ASN A 111 6.80 5.27 7.29
CA ASN A 111 6.60 6.65 7.73
C ASN A 111 5.27 7.26 7.24
N GLY A 112 4.78 6.84 6.07
CA GLY A 112 3.52 7.31 5.49
C GLY A 112 2.35 6.36 5.64
N LEU A 113 2.43 5.38 6.56
CA LEU A 113 1.46 4.29 6.65
C LEU A 113 0.03 4.81 6.90
N ASN A 114 -0.17 5.64 7.92
CA ASN A 114 -1.52 6.05 8.33
C ASN A 114 -2.25 6.84 7.24
N ASP A 115 -1.52 7.73 6.55
CA ASP A 115 -2.09 8.55 5.48
C ASP A 115 -2.38 7.74 4.21
N SER A 116 -1.56 6.72 3.94
CA SER A 116 -1.66 5.90 2.73
C SER A 116 -2.63 4.73 2.86
N LEU A 117 -2.74 4.14 4.05
CA LEU A 117 -3.40 2.87 4.27
C LEU A 117 -4.89 2.95 3.97
N ALA A 118 -5.59 3.95 4.52
CA ALA A 118 -7.03 4.12 4.28
C ALA A 118 -7.35 4.31 2.79
N VAL A 119 -6.48 5.05 2.10
CA VAL A 119 -6.66 5.35 0.68
C VAL A 119 -6.39 4.14 -0.20
N VAL A 120 -5.43 3.28 0.15
CA VAL A 120 -5.20 2.01 -0.58
C VAL A 120 -6.30 0.99 -0.27
N ILE A 121 -6.75 0.89 0.97
CA ILE A 121 -7.84 0.01 1.36
C ILE A 121 -9.12 0.36 0.60
N SER A 122 -9.44 1.66 0.43
CA SER A 122 -10.64 2.10 -0.29
C SER A 122 -10.70 1.65 -1.76
N GLN A 123 -9.56 1.27 -2.35
CA GLN A 123 -9.47 0.78 -3.72
C GLN A 123 -10.07 -0.63 -3.88
N LEU A 124 -10.23 -1.39 -2.78
CA LEU A 124 -10.87 -2.70 -2.79
C LEU A 124 -12.36 -2.62 -3.18
N SER A 125 -13.03 -1.50 -2.97
CA SER A 125 -14.41 -1.25 -3.45
C SER A 125 -14.52 -1.09 -4.98
N SER A 126 -13.41 -1.05 -5.72
CA SER A 126 -13.47 -0.92 -7.17
C SER A 126 -14.10 -2.17 -7.81
N ARG A 127 -14.81 -1.99 -8.93
CA ARG A 127 -15.30 -3.10 -9.78
C ARG A 127 -14.21 -3.73 -10.64
N LYS A 128 -12.99 -3.16 -10.66
CA LYS A 128 -11.88 -3.69 -11.45
C LYS A 128 -11.05 -4.65 -10.62
N GLU A 129 -11.10 -5.94 -10.97
CA GLU A 129 -10.33 -7.00 -10.30
C GLU A 129 -8.84 -6.67 -10.18
N ALA A 130 -8.24 -6.14 -11.25
CA ALA A 130 -6.82 -5.77 -11.26
C ALA A 130 -6.47 -4.68 -10.23
N LEU A 131 -7.42 -3.77 -9.92
CA LEU A 131 -7.24 -2.74 -8.91
C LEU A 131 -7.38 -3.35 -7.51
N GLN A 132 -8.43 -4.14 -7.29
CA GLN A 132 -8.64 -4.83 -6.03
C GLN A 132 -7.42 -5.69 -5.66
N LEU A 133 -6.89 -6.48 -6.62
CA LEU A 133 -5.72 -7.34 -6.39
C LEU A 133 -4.45 -6.54 -6.10
N ALA A 134 -4.25 -5.44 -6.80
CA ALA A 134 -3.10 -4.55 -6.56
C ALA A 134 -3.16 -3.92 -5.17
N ALA A 135 -4.34 -3.45 -4.76
CA ALA A 135 -4.58 -2.89 -3.44
C ALA A 135 -4.38 -3.94 -2.34
N ALA A 136 -4.99 -5.12 -2.48
CA ALA A 136 -4.80 -6.24 -1.56
C ALA A 136 -3.32 -6.64 -1.44
N SER A 137 -2.57 -6.58 -2.53
CA SER A 137 -1.14 -6.88 -2.53
C SER A 137 -0.30 -5.84 -1.79
N ALA A 138 -0.64 -4.56 -1.93
CA ALA A 138 0.00 -3.48 -1.16
C ALA A 138 -0.27 -3.63 0.34
N VAL A 139 -1.54 -3.87 0.72
CA VAL A 139 -1.93 -4.13 2.11
C VAL A 139 -1.20 -5.36 2.66
N ALA A 140 -1.18 -6.48 1.95
CA ALA A 140 -0.45 -7.68 2.39
C ALA A 140 1.05 -7.41 2.60
N ASN A 141 1.67 -6.60 1.74
CA ASN A 141 3.07 -6.25 1.88
C ASN A 141 3.29 -5.37 3.11
N TRP A 142 2.42 -4.38 3.40
CA TRP A 142 2.46 -3.63 4.65
C TRP A 142 2.31 -4.51 5.88
N SER A 143 1.38 -5.48 5.87
CA SER A 143 1.23 -6.44 6.97
C SER A 143 2.55 -7.17 7.26
N LEU A 144 3.24 -7.61 6.21
CA LEU A 144 4.54 -8.27 6.33
C LEU A 144 5.64 -7.33 6.81
N LEU A 145 5.63 -6.07 6.37
CA LEU A 145 6.58 -5.05 6.84
C LEU A 145 6.44 -4.83 8.33
N LEU A 146 5.22 -4.60 8.81
CA LEU A 146 4.97 -4.37 10.22
C LEU A 146 5.31 -5.61 11.06
N LEU A 147 5.00 -6.81 10.59
CA LEU A 147 5.39 -8.05 11.27
C LEU A 147 6.92 -8.11 11.46
N ARG A 148 7.69 -7.95 10.37
CA ARG A 148 9.16 -8.00 10.40
C ARG A 148 9.78 -6.90 11.26
N HIS A 149 9.19 -5.71 11.29
CA HIS A 149 9.69 -4.62 12.15
C HIS A 149 9.35 -4.89 13.62
N SER A 150 8.16 -5.40 13.93
CA SER A 150 7.78 -5.71 15.31
C SER A 150 8.65 -6.81 15.94
N GLU A 151 9.19 -7.72 15.14
CA GLU A 151 10.20 -8.71 15.57
C GLU A 151 11.55 -8.05 15.94
N SER A 152 11.80 -6.81 15.48
CA SER A 152 13.01 -6.01 15.75
C SER A 152 12.90 -5.01 16.92
N SER A 153 11.77 -5.04 17.66
CA SER A 153 11.59 -4.49 19.02
C SER A 153 11.47 -2.96 19.16
N THR A 154 10.30 -2.38 18.81
CA THR A 154 9.85 -1.09 19.41
C THR A 154 8.35 -1.12 19.76
N ALA A 155 7.96 -0.39 20.82
CA ALA A 155 6.59 -0.38 21.35
C ALA A 155 5.58 0.37 20.45
N ASP A 156 6.06 1.32 19.65
CA ASP A 156 5.24 2.14 18.76
C ASP A 156 4.67 1.32 17.58
N GLU A 157 5.39 0.29 17.14
CA GLU A 157 5.02 -0.52 15.98
C GLU A 157 3.87 -1.51 16.24
N SER A 158 3.75 -2.00 17.48
CA SER A 158 2.57 -2.79 17.86
C SER A 158 1.31 -1.93 17.81
N SER A 159 1.41 -0.60 17.98
CA SER A 159 0.28 0.31 17.78
C SER A 159 -0.14 0.40 16.31
N LEU A 160 0.82 0.56 15.39
CA LEU A 160 0.56 0.59 13.94
C LEU A 160 -0.04 -0.72 13.44
N ARG A 161 0.40 -1.88 13.96
CA ARG A 161 -0.21 -3.18 13.64
C ARG A 161 -1.66 -3.27 14.08
N ARG A 162 -1.98 -2.78 15.29
CA ARG A 162 -3.35 -2.75 15.81
C ARG A 162 -4.23 -1.84 14.94
N ASP A 163 -3.74 -0.65 14.60
CA ASP A 163 -4.49 0.31 13.80
C ASP A 163 -4.73 -0.19 12.39
N MET A 164 -3.73 -0.83 11.78
CA MET A 164 -3.88 -1.46 10.47
C MET A 164 -4.89 -2.61 10.51
N ALA A 165 -4.78 -3.53 11.47
CA ALA A 165 -5.71 -4.64 11.61
C ALA A 165 -7.16 -4.14 11.79
N LYS A 166 -7.36 -3.16 12.69
CA LYS A 166 -8.66 -2.54 12.95
C LYS A 166 -9.24 -1.89 11.70
N THR A 167 -8.43 -1.09 10.99
CA THR A 167 -8.86 -0.36 9.79
C THR A 167 -9.24 -1.32 8.67
N LEU A 168 -8.41 -2.34 8.41
CA LEU A 168 -8.66 -3.35 7.39
C LEU A 168 -9.94 -4.14 7.68
N VAL A 169 -10.10 -4.66 8.91
CA VAL A 169 -11.27 -5.47 9.26
C VAL A 169 -12.55 -4.64 9.20
N LYS A 170 -12.54 -3.42 9.74
CA LYS A 170 -13.71 -2.51 9.68
C LYS A 170 -14.14 -2.23 8.25
N TYR A 171 -13.19 -1.98 7.36
CA TYR A 171 -13.49 -1.74 5.95
C TYR A 171 -14.09 -2.97 5.28
N LEU A 172 -13.48 -4.15 5.48
CA LEU A 172 -13.98 -5.40 4.90
C LEU A 172 -15.36 -5.78 5.43
N LYS A 173 -15.65 -5.48 6.70
CA LYS A 173 -16.98 -5.66 7.29
C LYS A 173 -18.06 -4.89 6.53
N MET A 174 -17.75 -3.69 6.04
CA MET A 174 -18.65 -2.84 5.25
C MET A 174 -18.83 -3.31 3.80
N THR A 175 -18.02 -4.25 3.32
CA THR A 175 -18.17 -4.81 1.97
C THR A 175 -19.48 -5.60 1.92
N GLU A 176 -20.35 -5.33 0.93
CA GLU A 176 -21.66 -6.00 0.80
C GLU A 176 -21.52 -7.45 0.34
N SER A 177 -20.69 -7.68 -0.69
CA SER A 177 -20.45 -9.01 -1.26
C SER A 177 -18.98 -9.19 -1.61
N PHE A 178 -18.43 -10.35 -1.22
CA PHE A 178 -17.12 -10.79 -1.68
C PHE A 178 -17.19 -11.59 -3.00
N GLY A 179 -18.38 -11.85 -3.54
CA GLY A 179 -18.56 -12.56 -4.80
C GLY A 179 -17.90 -11.85 -5.99
N ASP A 180 -17.86 -10.51 -5.95
CA ASP A 180 -17.28 -9.67 -7.00
C ASP A 180 -15.74 -9.58 -6.95
N TYR A 181 -15.11 -10.23 -5.97
CA TYR A 181 -13.68 -10.26 -5.83
C TYR A 181 -13.12 -11.48 -6.56
N SER A 182 -12.01 -11.31 -7.28
CA SER A 182 -11.28 -12.45 -7.83
C SER A 182 -10.78 -13.37 -6.69
N GLU A 183 -10.63 -14.67 -6.97
CA GLU A 183 -10.07 -15.63 -6.00
C GLU A 183 -8.70 -15.18 -5.49
N ALA A 184 -7.85 -14.67 -6.38
CA ALA A 184 -6.53 -14.14 -6.01
C ALA A 184 -6.64 -12.97 -5.02
N THR A 185 -7.61 -12.07 -5.23
CA THR A 185 -7.84 -10.93 -4.33
C THR A 185 -8.29 -11.42 -2.95
N LYS A 186 -9.27 -12.33 -2.88
CA LYS A 186 -9.76 -12.91 -1.62
C LYS A 186 -8.64 -13.57 -0.82
N ILE A 187 -7.85 -14.42 -1.48
CA ILE A 187 -6.68 -15.08 -0.86
C ILE A 187 -5.68 -14.05 -0.34
N ARG A 188 -5.41 -13.00 -1.13
CA ARG A 188 -4.44 -11.97 -0.74
C ARG A 188 -4.92 -11.13 0.46
N ILE A 189 -6.22 -10.85 0.55
CA ILE A 189 -6.84 -10.21 1.72
C ILE A 189 -6.66 -11.09 2.97
N LEU A 190 -6.97 -12.39 2.86
CA LEU A 190 -6.79 -13.32 3.98
C LEU A 190 -5.31 -13.40 4.42
N GLN A 191 -4.37 -13.44 3.47
CA GLN A 191 -2.94 -13.39 3.78
C GLN A 191 -2.57 -12.11 4.53
N ALA A 192 -3.12 -10.96 4.13
CA ALA A 192 -2.87 -9.69 4.81
C ALA A 192 -3.37 -9.69 6.26
N ILE A 193 -4.57 -10.23 6.51
CA ILE A 193 -5.17 -10.34 7.85
C ILE A 193 -4.36 -11.31 8.71
N ALA A 194 -4.08 -12.51 8.20
CA ALA A 194 -3.30 -13.51 8.93
C ALA A 194 -1.92 -12.96 9.32
N THR A 195 -1.25 -12.28 8.39
CA THR A 195 0.09 -11.72 8.63
C THR A 195 0.07 -10.59 9.64
N VAL A 196 -0.90 -9.67 9.58
CA VAL A 196 -0.94 -8.54 10.54
C VAL A 196 -1.26 -9.02 11.96
N MET A 197 -2.04 -10.09 12.11
CA MET A 197 -2.40 -10.69 13.41
C MET A 197 -1.30 -11.59 13.99
N TRP A 198 -0.38 -12.09 13.17
CA TRP A 198 0.53 -13.17 13.54
C TRP A 198 1.38 -12.84 14.77
N GLY A 199 1.31 -13.69 15.80
CA GLY A 199 2.17 -13.63 16.98
C GLY A 199 1.92 -12.47 17.95
N ASP A 200 0.90 -11.63 17.74
CA ASP A 200 0.58 -10.49 18.63
C ASP A 200 -0.86 -10.60 19.18
N ILE A 201 -0.97 -10.98 20.45
CA ILE A 201 -2.24 -11.15 21.18
C ILE A 201 -3.04 -9.84 21.22
N ALA A 202 -2.39 -8.68 21.37
CA ALA A 202 -3.08 -7.40 21.44
C ALA A 202 -3.70 -7.04 20.09
N VAL A 203 -3.01 -7.33 18.98
CA VAL A 203 -3.56 -7.17 17.62
C VAL A 203 -4.73 -8.12 17.38
N ILE A 204 -4.65 -9.38 17.83
CA ILE A 204 -5.74 -10.34 17.69
C ILE A 204 -7.00 -9.87 18.45
N LYS A 205 -6.86 -9.35 19.68
CA LYS A 205 -7.99 -8.80 20.46
C LYS A 205 -8.67 -7.65 19.72
N VAL A 206 -7.89 -6.69 19.21
CA VAL A 206 -8.43 -5.55 18.44
C VAL A 206 -9.13 -6.02 17.16
N ALA A 207 -8.57 -6.99 16.45
CA ALA A 207 -9.21 -7.56 15.26
C ALA A 207 -10.54 -8.28 15.61
N LYS A 208 -10.59 -9.00 16.74
CA LYS A 208 -11.80 -9.67 17.25
C LYS A 208 -12.89 -8.66 17.62
N GLU A 209 -12.55 -7.59 18.32
CA GLU A 209 -13.47 -6.47 18.61
C GLU A 209 -14.00 -5.80 17.33
N ALA A 210 -13.18 -5.76 16.27
CA ALA A 210 -13.57 -5.28 14.95
C ALA A 210 -14.41 -6.29 14.13
N ASP A 211 -14.70 -7.48 14.68
CA ASP A 211 -15.45 -8.58 14.05
C ASP A 211 -14.72 -9.26 12.88
N VAL A 212 -13.44 -9.60 13.10
CA VAL A 212 -12.65 -10.37 12.13
C VAL A 212 -13.22 -11.75 11.85
N VAL A 213 -13.84 -12.41 12.84
CA VAL A 213 -14.42 -13.76 12.67
C VAL A 213 -15.59 -13.74 11.69
N GLY A 214 -16.55 -12.83 11.87
CA GLY A 214 -17.67 -12.69 10.94
C GLY A 214 -17.19 -12.31 9.54
N THR A 215 -16.26 -11.35 9.46
CA THR A 215 -15.70 -10.87 8.20
C THR A 215 -14.97 -11.98 7.42
N VAL A 216 -14.09 -12.74 8.08
CA VAL A 216 -13.31 -13.81 7.45
C VAL A 216 -14.19 -14.97 7.01
N ASN A 217 -15.23 -15.32 7.78
CA ASN A 217 -16.18 -16.35 7.34
C ASN A 217 -16.90 -15.93 6.06
N ARG A 218 -17.32 -14.67 5.92
CA ARG A 218 -17.92 -14.17 4.67
C ARG A 218 -16.96 -14.26 3.47
N VAL A 219 -15.67 -13.97 3.67
CA VAL A 219 -14.65 -14.14 2.61
C VAL A 219 -14.45 -15.62 2.27
N LYS A 220 -14.39 -16.49 3.29
CA LYS A 220 -14.25 -17.94 3.16
C LYS A 220 -15.40 -18.58 2.39
N ASP A 221 -16.63 -18.14 2.65
CA ASP A 221 -17.83 -18.68 2.00
C ASP A 221 -17.91 -18.28 0.53
N ALA A 222 -17.29 -17.15 0.16
CA ALA A 222 -17.15 -16.71 -1.23
C ALA A 222 -15.95 -17.35 -1.97
N LEU A 223 -15.08 -18.09 -1.29
CA LEU A 223 -13.89 -18.73 -1.86
C LEU A 223 -14.21 -20.13 -2.39
N VAL A 224 -13.66 -20.45 -3.55
CA VAL A 224 -13.68 -21.81 -4.10
C VAL A 224 -12.40 -22.55 -3.69
N ALA A 225 -11.26 -21.86 -3.73
CA ALA A 225 -9.95 -22.47 -3.48
C ALA A 225 -9.73 -22.88 -2.02
N GLU A 226 -9.43 -24.16 -1.78
CA GLU A 226 -9.17 -24.71 -0.43
C GLU A 226 -7.97 -24.08 0.27
N CYS A 227 -6.95 -23.65 -0.46
CA CYS A 227 -5.82 -22.93 0.12
C CYS A 227 -6.26 -21.61 0.79
N GLY A 228 -7.24 -20.90 0.21
CA GLY A 228 -7.82 -19.71 0.81
C GLY A 228 -8.66 -20.06 2.04
N LYS A 229 -9.49 -21.10 1.96
CA LYS A 229 -10.31 -21.54 3.10
C LYS A 229 -9.47 -22.02 4.29
N ALA A 230 -8.31 -22.63 4.04
CA ALA A 230 -7.36 -23.01 5.09
C ALA A 230 -6.87 -21.76 5.85
N ILE A 231 -6.42 -20.72 5.14
CA ILE A 231 -5.98 -19.46 5.77
C ILE A 231 -7.12 -18.83 6.59
N ALA A 232 -8.35 -18.85 6.06
CA ALA A 232 -9.51 -18.34 6.80
C ALA A 232 -9.75 -19.11 8.12
N ARG A 233 -9.61 -20.45 8.10
CA ARG A 233 -9.73 -21.27 9.31
C ARG A 233 -8.62 -20.95 10.31
N ASP A 234 -7.39 -20.74 9.85
CA ASP A 234 -6.27 -20.36 10.73
C ASP A 234 -6.52 -19.01 11.41
N ILE A 235 -7.04 -18.02 10.68
CA ILE A 235 -7.39 -16.71 11.26
C ILE A 235 -8.47 -16.85 12.34
N VAL A 236 -9.52 -17.63 12.07
CA VAL A 236 -10.59 -17.91 13.03
C VAL A 236 -10.04 -18.64 14.26
N GLY A 237 -9.15 -19.62 14.06
CA GLY A 237 -8.45 -20.31 15.14
C GLY A 237 -7.64 -19.36 16.02
N MET A 238 -6.84 -18.46 15.41
CA MET A 238 -6.11 -17.41 16.14
C MET A 238 -7.04 -16.52 16.98
N ALA A 239 -8.19 -16.12 16.42
CA ALA A 239 -9.15 -15.27 17.12
C ALA A 239 -9.88 -15.98 18.28
N TYR A 240 -10.09 -17.30 18.20
CA TYR A 240 -10.69 -18.06 19.30
C TYR A 240 -9.70 -18.44 20.40
N ALA A 241 -8.40 -18.47 20.09
CA ALA A 241 -7.35 -18.74 21.07
C ALA A 241 -7.10 -17.58 22.05
N VAL A 242 -7.72 -16.40 21.83
CA VAL A 242 -7.52 -15.15 22.58
C VAL A 242 -8.82 -14.61 23.17
#